data_AF-A0A0Q4RHZ5-F1
#
_entry.id   AF-A0A0Q4RHZ5-F1
#
_cell.length_a   1.000
_cell.length_b   1.000
_cell.length_c   1.000
_cell.angle_alpha   90.00
_cell.angle_beta   90.00
_cell.angle_gamma   90.00
#
_symmetry.space_group_name_H-M   'P 1'
#
loop_
_entity.id
_entity.type
_entity.pdbx_description
1 polymer ?
#
loop_
_entity_poly.entity_id
_entity_poly.type
_entity_poly.pdbx_seq_one_letter_code
_entity_poly.pdbx_strand_id
1 'polypeptide(L)'
;MARKPSALAGIFDDEPEEPAPAPAADTAHEPRAAASPRRSRRTPEAPASGGQARRSSHPGKKPVLIHIPEDMHRALRQLSVEEGGEPLTVITERLLRQYLVKRGHTKFAP
;
A
#
# COMPACT_ATOMS: atom_id res chain seq x y z
N MET A 1 -24.97 -48.73 -17.81
CA MET A 1 -23.86 -47.93 -18.38
C MET A 1 -23.46 -46.83 -17.39
N ALA A 2 -22.17 -46.81 -17.05
CA ALA A 2 -21.35 -45.84 -16.30
C ALA A 2 -22.03 -44.78 -15.40
N ARG A 3 -22.02 -45.02 -14.07
CA ARG A 3 -21.99 -43.94 -13.07
C ARG A 3 -20.52 -43.66 -12.75
N LYS A 4 -20.04 -42.48 -13.12
CA LYS A 4 -18.66 -42.03 -12.87
C LYS A 4 -18.51 -41.70 -11.37
N PRO A 5 -17.59 -42.29 -10.61
CA PRO A 5 -17.26 -41.78 -9.28
C PRO A 5 -16.45 -40.48 -9.40
N SER A 6 -16.88 -39.47 -8.65
CA SER A 6 -16.32 -38.11 -8.60
C SER A 6 -14.93 -38.10 -7.94
N ALA A 7 -13.99 -37.34 -8.52
CA ALA A 7 -12.58 -37.23 -8.14
C ALA A 7 -12.30 -36.14 -7.09
N LEU A 8 -13.25 -35.87 -6.18
CA LEU A 8 -13.19 -34.70 -5.28
C LEU A 8 -13.39 -35.08 -3.80
N ALA A 9 -13.04 -36.32 -3.43
CA ALA A 9 -13.24 -36.85 -2.08
C ALA A 9 -11.97 -36.82 -1.18
N GLY A 10 -10.92 -36.10 -1.56
CA GLY A 10 -9.64 -36.15 -0.82
C GLY A 10 -8.80 -34.88 -0.91
N ILE A 11 -9.40 -33.71 -0.71
CA ILE A 11 -8.70 -32.41 -0.71
C ILE A 11 -8.89 -31.64 0.61
N PHE A 12 -9.56 -32.24 1.60
CA PHE A 12 -9.80 -31.64 2.92
C PHE A 12 -9.27 -32.53 4.04
N ASP A 13 -8.09 -33.12 3.84
CA ASP A 13 -7.32 -33.81 4.88
C ASP A 13 -5.89 -33.25 4.88
N ASP A 14 -5.78 -31.97 5.23
CA ASP A 14 -4.53 -31.35 5.65
C ASP A 14 -4.85 -30.68 6.99
N GLU A 15 -4.79 -31.50 8.05
CA GLU A 15 -4.83 -31.02 9.42
C GLU A 15 -3.44 -30.46 9.78
N PRO A 16 -3.34 -29.28 10.43
CA PRO A 16 -2.07 -28.73 10.82
C PRO A 16 -1.48 -29.50 12.01
N GLU A 17 -0.44 -30.29 11.77
CA GLU A 17 0.32 -30.97 12.83
C GLU A 17 1.40 -30.05 13.43
N GLU A 18 1.09 -29.42 14.56
CA GLU A 18 2.01 -28.95 15.61
C GLU A 18 1.40 -29.44 16.94
N PRO A 19 2.13 -29.82 18.02
CA PRO A 19 3.56 -29.63 18.33
C PRO A 19 4.27 -30.83 19.02
N ALA A 20 5.61 -30.80 19.15
CA ALA A 20 6.28 -31.39 20.32
C ALA A 20 7.68 -30.78 20.60
N PRO A 21 8.03 -30.51 21.88
CA PRO A 21 9.27 -29.83 22.29
C PRO A 21 10.42 -30.80 22.56
N ALA A 22 11.66 -30.35 22.38
CA ALA A 22 12.84 -31.00 22.96
C ALA A 22 13.85 -29.95 23.49
N PRO A 23 14.46 -30.18 24.67
CA PRO A 23 15.15 -29.14 25.44
C PRO A 23 16.68 -29.13 25.25
N ALA A 24 17.26 -28.01 25.72
CA ALA A 24 18.63 -27.82 26.18
C ALA A 24 19.76 -27.70 25.12
N ALA A 25 20.14 -26.44 24.87
CA ALA A 25 21.55 -26.04 24.93
C ALA A 25 21.61 -24.61 25.49
N ASP A 26 21.76 -24.56 26.80
CA ASP A 26 22.18 -23.39 27.56
C ASP A 26 23.65 -23.14 27.22
N THR A 27 23.93 -22.14 26.39
CA THR A 27 25.22 -21.45 26.40
C THR A 27 24.98 -20.02 26.84
N ALA A 28 24.87 -19.88 28.15
CA ALA A 28 25.27 -18.69 28.89
C ALA A 28 26.41 -17.93 28.19
N HIS A 29 26.07 -16.80 27.56
CA HIS A 29 27.00 -15.70 27.39
C HIS A 29 26.58 -14.59 28.34
N GLU A 30 27.30 -14.54 29.46
CA GLU A 30 27.27 -13.49 30.48
C GLU A 30 27.38 -12.08 29.86
N PRO A 31 26.69 -11.07 30.43
CA PRO A 31 26.56 -9.76 29.83
C PRO A 31 27.77 -8.90 30.14
N ARG A 32 28.52 -8.47 29.12
CA ARG A 32 29.49 -7.38 29.29
C ARG A 32 28.97 -6.09 28.69
N ALA A 33 28.46 -5.25 29.60
CA ALA A 33 28.09 -3.87 29.36
C ALA A 33 29.23 -3.07 28.71
N ALA A 34 28.89 -2.26 27.70
CA ALA A 34 29.34 -0.88 27.60
C ALA A 34 28.61 -0.11 26.49
N ALA A 35 27.94 0.97 26.90
CA ALA A 35 27.66 2.19 26.16
C ALA A 35 26.73 2.15 24.92
N SER A 36 25.47 2.51 25.16
CA SER A 36 24.68 3.37 24.25
C SER A 36 25.44 4.70 23.97
N PRO A 37 25.17 5.49 22.91
CA PRO A 37 23.89 5.57 22.20
C PRO A 37 24.00 5.73 20.67
N ARG A 38 23.06 5.17 19.90
CA ARG A 38 22.56 5.86 18.70
C ARG A 38 21.21 5.32 18.27
N ARG A 39 20.21 6.10 18.68
CA ARG A 39 18.81 6.13 18.23
C ARG A 39 18.73 6.08 16.70
N SER A 40 18.80 4.90 16.10
CA SER A 40 18.41 4.72 14.71
C SER A 40 16.92 4.44 14.67
N ARG A 41 16.13 5.50 14.93
CA ARG A 41 14.72 5.54 14.52
C ARG A 41 14.73 5.57 13.00
N ARG A 42 14.69 4.38 12.38
CA ARG A 42 14.24 4.25 11.00
C ARG A 42 12.73 4.50 11.03
N THR A 43 12.37 5.77 10.98
CA THR A 43 11.09 6.20 10.42
C THR A 43 10.98 5.59 9.02
N PRO A 44 9.84 5.03 8.60
CA PRO A 44 9.60 4.83 7.19
C PRO A 44 9.62 6.23 6.56
N GLU A 45 10.72 6.50 5.89
CA GLU A 45 10.87 7.61 4.97
C GLU A 45 9.71 7.50 3.99
N ALA A 46 8.76 8.43 4.11
CA ALA A 46 7.77 8.64 3.06
C ALA A 46 8.56 8.75 1.75
N PRO A 47 8.18 8.02 0.68
CA PRO A 47 8.97 8.04 -0.53
C PRO A 47 9.08 9.49 -0.98
N ALA A 48 10.31 9.99 -1.01
CA ALA A 48 10.65 11.24 -1.64
C ALA A 48 10.23 11.12 -3.10
N SER A 49 9.01 11.56 -3.42
CA SER A 49 8.57 11.70 -4.81
C SER A 49 9.43 12.78 -5.45
N GLY A 50 10.45 12.29 -6.16
CA GLY A 50 11.38 13.07 -6.96
C GLY A 50 10.67 14.17 -7.75
N GLY A 51 11.33 15.32 -7.78
CA GLY A 51 10.85 16.51 -8.47
C GLY A 51 10.72 16.27 -9.97
N GLN A 52 9.51 15.97 -10.43
CA GLN A 52 9.09 16.37 -11.77
C GLN A 52 8.79 17.86 -11.72
N ALA A 53 9.35 18.65 -12.65
CA ALA A 53 9.17 20.09 -12.75
C ALA A 53 7.66 20.42 -12.76
N ARG A 54 7.17 20.85 -11.60
CA ARG A 54 5.75 20.89 -11.25
C ARG A 54 5.14 22.10 -11.93
N ARG A 55 4.51 21.90 -13.08
CA ARG A 55 3.41 22.78 -13.50
C ARG A 55 2.30 22.56 -12.48
N SER A 56 2.39 23.28 -11.35
CA SER A 56 1.36 23.24 -10.32
C SER A 56 0.05 23.62 -10.99
N SER A 57 -0.92 22.71 -11.00
CA SER A 57 -2.24 22.99 -11.57
C SER A 57 -2.95 24.16 -10.87
N HIS A 58 -2.46 24.55 -9.69
CA HIS A 58 -3.01 25.61 -8.86
C HIS A 58 -1.88 26.49 -8.29
N PRO A 59 -1.33 27.41 -9.09
CA PRO A 59 -0.35 28.37 -8.57
C PRO A 59 -0.99 29.22 -7.47
N GLY A 60 -0.24 29.47 -6.39
CA GLY A 60 -0.69 30.29 -5.26
C GLY A 60 -1.61 29.59 -4.25
N LYS A 61 -1.99 28.33 -4.46
CA LYS A 61 -2.77 27.56 -3.47
C LYS A 61 -1.88 26.57 -2.71
N LYS A 62 -2.20 26.36 -1.43
CA LYS A 62 -1.51 25.37 -0.59
C LYS A 62 -1.94 23.95 -1.02
N PRO A 63 -1.02 22.98 -1.09
CA PRO A 63 -1.38 21.59 -1.32
C PRO A 63 -2.24 21.06 -0.17
N VAL A 64 -3.24 20.25 -0.50
CA VAL A 64 -4.13 19.61 0.48
C VAL A 64 -3.68 18.17 0.65
N LEU A 65 -3.45 17.75 1.90
CA LEU A 65 -3.18 16.36 2.23
C LEU A 65 -4.52 15.67 2.52
N ILE A 66 -4.78 14.61 1.77
CA ILE A 66 -5.98 13.78 1.92
C ILE A 66 -5.55 12.36 2.28
N HIS A 67 -6.22 11.76 3.26
CA HIS A 67 -6.04 10.36 3.58
C HIS A 67 -6.92 9.53 2.64
N ILE A 68 -6.30 8.59 1.95
CA ILE A 68 -6.96 7.66 1.04
C ILE A 68 -6.62 6.25 1.53
N PRO A 69 -7.62 5.37 1.74
CA PRO A 69 -7.39 3.96 2.04
C PRO A 69 -6.48 3.28 1.01
N GLU A 70 -5.72 2.27 1.44
CA GLU A 70 -4.69 1.65 0.61
C GLU A 70 -5.26 0.96 -0.65
N ASP A 71 -6.43 0.34 -0.55
CA ASP A 71 -7.15 -0.27 -1.66
C ASP A 71 -7.47 0.76 -2.76
N MET A 72 -8.01 1.91 -2.37
CA MET A 72 -8.28 3.03 -3.29
C MET A 72 -6.98 3.62 -3.86
N HIS A 73 -5.93 3.71 -3.03
CA HIS A 73 -4.63 4.22 -3.46
C HIS A 73 -3.95 3.29 -4.47
N ARG A 74 -4.15 1.96 -4.36
CA ARG A 74 -3.72 1.00 -5.39
C ARG A 74 -4.47 1.18 -6.70
N ALA A 75 -5.79 1.36 -6.65
CA ALA A 75 -6.59 1.63 -7.86
C ALA A 75 -6.12 2.90 -8.58
N LEU A 76 -5.81 3.98 -7.83
CA LEU A 76 -5.26 5.21 -8.40
C LEU A 76 -3.88 5.02 -9.07
N ARG A 77 -3.02 4.19 -8.47
CA ARG A 77 -1.72 3.83 -9.07
C ARG A 77 -1.88 3.02 -10.36
N GLN A 78 -2.86 2.14 -10.41
CA GLN A 78 -3.17 1.38 -11.62
C GLN A 78 -3.66 2.32 -12.75
N LEU A 79 -4.60 3.22 -12.44
CA LEU A 79 -5.06 4.24 -13.40
C LEU A 79 -3.91 5.12 -13.91
N SER A 80 -2.95 5.46 -13.05
CA SER A 80 -1.75 6.21 -13.45
C SER A 80 -0.96 5.51 -14.53
N VAL A 81 -0.73 4.21 -14.40
CA VAL A 81 -0.03 3.42 -15.42
C VAL A 81 -0.81 3.39 -16.73
N GLU A 82 -2.13 3.21 -16.66
CA GLU A 82 -3.03 3.18 -17.82
C GLU A 82 -3.06 4.50 -18.59
N GLU A 83 -3.02 5.63 -17.87
CA GLU A 83 -2.98 6.97 -18.46
C GLU A 83 -1.56 7.41 -18.88
N GLY A 84 -0.59 6.49 -18.96
CA GLY A 84 0.77 6.77 -19.43
C GLY A 84 1.74 7.27 -18.35
N GLY A 85 1.48 6.92 -17.10
CA GLY A 85 2.31 7.29 -15.94
C GLY A 85 2.02 8.69 -15.41
N GLU A 86 0.81 9.22 -15.60
CA GLU A 86 0.43 10.53 -15.05
C GLU A 86 0.59 10.55 -13.52
N PRO A 87 1.08 11.65 -12.92
CA PRO A 87 1.22 11.72 -11.47
C PRO A 87 -0.15 11.65 -10.80
N LEU A 88 -0.24 10.93 -9.67
CA LEU A 88 -1.49 10.75 -8.92
C LEU A 88 -2.20 12.06 -8.58
N THR A 89 -1.44 13.15 -8.40
CA THR A 89 -1.99 14.49 -8.16
C THR A 89 -2.84 15.01 -9.32
N VAL A 90 -2.47 14.72 -10.57
CA VAL A 90 -3.22 15.16 -11.76
C VAL A 90 -4.47 14.29 -11.95
N ILE A 91 -4.35 12.98 -11.77
CA ILE A 91 -5.48 12.04 -11.88
C ILE A 91 -6.53 12.35 -10.83
N THR A 92 -6.12 12.46 -9.57
CA THR A 92 -7.04 12.79 -8.46
C THR A 92 -7.69 14.16 -8.66
N GLU A 93 -6.96 15.14 -9.17
CA GLU A 93 -7.53 16.44 -9.52
C GLU A 93 -8.59 16.34 -10.63
N ARG A 94 -8.30 15.61 -11.72
CA ARG A 94 -9.23 15.40 -12.83
C ARG A 94 -10.51 14.73 -12.34
N LEU A 95 -10.39 13.67 -11.53
CA LEU A 95 -11.52 12.97 -10.92
C LEU A 95 -12.34 13.89 -10.00
N LEU A 96 -11.67 14.72 -9.19
CA LEU A 96 -12.33 15.70 -8.34
C LEU A 96 -13.10 16.74 -9.17
N ARG A 97 -12.50 17.29 -10.23
CA ARG A 97 -13.18 18.24 -11.13
C ARG A 97 -14.41 17.59 -11.78
N GLN A 98 -14.29 16.37 -12.30
CA GLN A 98 -15.43 15.63 -12.87
C GLN A 98 -16.56 15.42 -11.86
N TYR A 99 -16.22 15.03 -10.63
CA TYR A 99 -17.20 14.87 -9.55
C TYR A 99 -17.89 16.19 -9.20
N LEU A 100 -17.13 17.28 -9.11
CA LEU A 100 -17.67 18.62 -8.84
C LEU A 100 -18.62 19.09 -9.95
N VAL A 101 -18.26 18.87 -11.22
CA VAL A 101 -19.13 19.19 -12.36
C VAL A 101 -20.41 18.36 -12.33
N LYS A 102 -20.33 17.05 -12.05
CA LYS A 102 -21.51 16.19 -11.85
C LYS A 102 -22.41 16.66 -10.72
N ARG A 103 -21.85 17.28 -9.68
CA ARG A 103 -22.58 17.90 -8.56
C ARG A 103 -23.16 19.28 -8.89
N GLY A 104 -22.93 19.82 -10.09
CA GLY A 104 -23.41 21.13 -10.52
C GLY A 104 -22.43 22.28 -10.27
N HIS A 105 -21.20 22.02 -9.83
CA HIS A 105 -20.15 23.03 -9.69
C HIS A 105 -19.45 23.29 -11.03
N THR A 106 -20.04 24.16 -11.85
CA THR A 106 -19.58 24.47 -13.22
C THR A 106 -18.32 25.33 -13.30
N LYS A 107 -17.87 25.90 -12.16
CA LYS A 107 -16.60 26.67 -12.06
C LYS A 107 -15.36 25.82 -12.37
N PHE A 108 -15.51 24.50 -12.40
CA PHE A 108 -14.44 23.52 -12.59
C PHE A 108 -14.66 22.65 -13.84
N ALA A 109 -15.52 23.10 -14.76
CA ALA A 109 -15.68 22.46 -16.06
C ALA A 109 -14.32 22.33 -16.78
N PRO A 110 -14.11 21.23 -17.52
CA PRO A 110 -12.84 20.95 -18.21
C PRO A 110 -12.47 22.02 -19.23
#